data_AF-A0A957HVI7-F1
#
_entry.id   AF-A0A957HVI7-F1
#
_cell.length_a   1.000
_cell.length_b   1.000
_cell.length_c   1.000
_cell.angle_alpha   90.00
_cell.angle_beta   90.00
_cell.angle_gamma   90.00
#
_symmetry.space_group_name_H-M   'P 1'
#
loop_
_entity.id
_entity.type
_entity.pdbx_description
1 polymer ?
#
loop_
_entity_poly.entity_id
_entity_poly.type
_entity_poly.pdbx_seq_one_letter_code
_entity_poly.pdbx_strand_id
1 'polypeptide(L)'
;PDLRGRVPIHVGSSDGVHHSLGQKSGEETHTLAANEMPQHTHNIQASASAATSSDPTGTVLAQSTQIYGSPANMVAMISGTMTNTGGGQAHENMQPYLAVNFCIALQGLFPSRN
;
A
#
# COMPACT_ATOMS: atom_id res chain seq x y z
N PRO A 1 -7.70 -20.75 24.35
CA PRO A 1 -7.37 -19.95 23.15
C PRO A 1 -6.22 -18.99 23.50
N ASP A 2 -5.30 -18.72 22.57
CA ASP A 2 -4.25 -17.70 22.78
C ASP A 2 -4.72 -16.38 22.16
N LEU A 3 -5.11 -15.42 23.00
CA LEU A 3 -5.67 -14.11 22.61
C LEU A 3 -4.68 -12.96 22.82
N ARG A 4 -3.42 -13.24 23.18
CA ARG A 4 -2.41 -12.18 23.36
C ARG A 4 -2.14 -11.49 22.02
N GLY A 5 -2.21 -10.16 22.00
CA GLY A 5 -2.02 -9.35 20.78
C GLY A 5 -3.12 -9.54 19.73
N ARG A 6 -4.34 -9.92 20.13
CA ARG A 6 -5.44 -10.22 19.20
C ARG A 6 -6.74 -9.55 19.63
N VAL A 7 -7.51 -9.11 18.64
CA VAL A 7 -8.90 -8.66 18.81
C VAL A 7 -9.82 -9.85 18.52
N PRO A 8 -10.65 -10.31 19.48
CA PRO A 8 -11.62 -11.37 19.22
C PRO A 8 -12.73 -10.89 18.28
N ILE A 9 -13.16 -11.76 17.37
CA ILE A 9 -14.34 -11.58 16.53
C ILE A 9 -15.31 -12.75 16.73
N HIS A 10 -16.59 -12.55 16.40
CA HIS A 10 -17.59 -13.61 16.52
C HIS A 10 -17.34 -14.73 15.52
N VAL A 11 -17.62 -15.97 15.93
CA VAL A 11 -17.59 -17.13 15.03
C VAL A 11 -18.84 -17.16 14.15
N GLY A 12 -18.74 -17.72 12.96
CA GLY A 12 -19.87 -17.81 12.03
C GLY A 12 -19.61 -17.07 10.74
N SER A 13 -20.68 -16.85 9.96
CA SER A 13 -20.58 -16.23 8.64
C SER A 13 -21.21 -14.84 8.65
N SER A 14 -20.48 -13.86 8.13
CA SER A 14 -20.97 -12.50 7.90
C SER A 14 -20.43 -11.99 6.56
N ASP A 15 -21.28 -11.34 5.76
CA ASP A 15 -20.91 -10.73 4.48
C ASP A 15 -20.09 -11.62 3.54
N GLY A 16 -20.43 -12.91 3.48
CA GLY A 16 -19.78 -13.90 2.61
C GLY A 16 -18.44 -14.44 3.14
N VAL A 17 -17.97 -13.98 4.30
CA VAL A 17 -16.78 -14.52 4.98
C VAL A 17 -17.21 -15.43 6.11
N HIS A 18 -16.61 -16.63 6.18
CA HIS A 18 -16.81 -17.57 7.28
C HIS A 18 -15.62 -17.57 8.23
N HIS A 19 -15.90 -17.38 9.52
CA HIS A 19 -14.93 -17.42 10.60
C HIS A 19 -15.14 -18.67 11.46
N SER A 20 -14.20 -19.61 11.37
CA SER A 20 -14.19 -20.80 12.22
C SER A 20 -13.62 -20.51 13.61
N LEU A 21 -14.07 -21.23 14.63
CA LEU A 21 -13.56 -21.06 15.99
C LEU A 21 -12.05 -21.29 16.05
N GLY A 22 -11.31 -20.33 16.61
CA GLY A 22 -9.86 -20.38 16.75
C GLY A 22 -9.07 -20.01 15.49
N GLN A 23 -9.76 -19.64 14.39
CA GLN A 23 -9.11 -19.07 13.22
C GLN A 23 -8.35 -17.79 13.59
N LYS A 24 -7.17 -17.62 12.98
CA LYS A 24 -6.29 -16.46 13.17
C LYS A 24 -6.16 -15.74 11.83
N SER A 25 -6.30 -14.42 11.84
CA SER A 25 -6.17 -13.54 10.67
C SER A 25 -5.80 -12.12 11.11
N GLY A 26 -5.61 -11.22 10.15
CA GLY A 26 -5.30 -9.79 10.35
C GLY A 26 -3.81 -9.47 10.22
N GLU A 27 -3.52 -8.17 10.11
CA GLU A 27 -2.18 -7.58 10.03
C GLU A 27 -2.11 -6.32 10.92
N GLU A 28 -1.02 -6.14 11.66
CA GLU A 28 -0.82 -4.95 12.51
C GLU A 28 -0.38 -3.74 11.68
N THR A 29 0.31 -3.98 10.56
CA THR A 29 0.74 -2.94 9.61
C THR A 29 0.51 -3.42 8.19
N HIS A 30 0.16 -2.51 7.29
CA HIS A 30 -0.12 -2.83 5.89
C HIS A 30 0.74 -1.99 4.95
N THR A 31 1.33 -2.62 3.93
CA THR A 31 2.05 -1.91 2.86
C THR A 31 1.21 -1.95 1.59
N LEU A 32 0.79 -0.78 1.11
CA LEU A 32 -0.03 -0.68 -0.08
C LEU A 32 0.66 -1.29 -1.31
N ALA A 33 -0.06 -2.16 -1.99
CA ALA A 33 0.28 -2.70 -3.29
C ALA A 33 -0.24 -1.79 -4.43
N ALA A 34 0.29 -2.00 -5.63
CA ALA A 34 -0.04 -1.17 -6.79
C ALA A 34 -1.55 -1.19 -7.15
N ASN A 35 -2.24 -2.29 -6.89
CA ASN A 35 -3.68 -2.45 -7.10
C ASN A 35 -4.55 -1.77 -6.03
N GLU A 36 -3.97 -1.33 -4.91
CA GLU A 36 -4.66 -0.61 -3.83
C GLU A 36 -4.49 0.92 -3.99
N MET A 37 -3.71 1.36 -4.97
CA MET A 37 -3.57 2.76 -5.33
C MET A 37 -4.55 3.14 -6.45
N PRO A 38 -5.31 4.24 -6.31
CA PRO A 38 -6.11 4.77 -7.40
C PRO A 38 -5.27 5.07 -8.65
N GLN A 39 -5.92 5.00 -9.81
CA GLN A 39 -5.30 5.45 -11.06
C GLN A 39 -4.90 6.92 -10.92
N HIS A 40 -3.64 7.20 -11.23
CA HIS A 40 -3.07 8.53 -11.22
C HIS A 40 -2.22 8.73 -12.47
N THR A 41 -1.88 9.98 -12.78
CA THR A 41 -1.04 10.35 -13.92
C THR A 41 0.20 11.08 -13.45
N HIS A 42 1.30 10.85 -14.17
CA HIS A 42 2.51 11.64 -14.02
C HIS A 42 2.54 12.69 -15.13
N ASN A 43 2.56 13.97 -14.74
CA ASN A 43 2.71 15.07 -15.68
C ASN A 43 4.19 15.40 -15.83
N ILE A 44 4.68 15.44 -17.06
CA ILE A 44 6.06 15.85 -17.38
C ILE A 44 6.03 17.33 -17.75
N GLN A 45 6.94 18.12 -17.18
CA GLN A 45 7.13 19.52 -17.56
C GLN A 45 8.14 19.63 -18.71
N ALA A 46 7.84 20.50 -19.68
CA ALA A 46 8.67 20.76 -20.84
C ALA A 46 8.69 22.27 -21.16
N SER A 47 9.74 22.71 -21.85
CA SER A 47 9.85 24.06 -22.39
C SER A 47 9.02 24.21 -23.67
N ALA A 48 8.35 25.35 -23.80
CA ALA A 48 7.65 25.73 -25.03
C ALA A 48 8.60 26.30 -26.11
N SER A 49 9.87 26.55 -25.78
CA SER A 49 10.88 27.02 -26.74
C SER A 49 11.36 25.90 -27.66
N ALA A 50 11.89 26.27 -28.83
CA ALA A 50 12.54 25.33 -29.73
C ALA A 50 13.76 24.69 -29.06
N ALA A 51 13.93 23.38 -29.27
CA ALA A 51 15.06 22.62 -28.75
C ALA A 51 16.39 23.15 -29.33
N THR A 52 17.39 23.28 -28.48
CA THR A 52 18.73 23.79 -28.83
C THR A 52 19.83 22.74 -28.66
N SER A 53 19.52 21.58 -28.06
CA SER A 53 20.45 20.48 -27.80
C SER A 53 19.72 19.14 -27.86
N SER A 54 20.44 18.10 -28.28
CA SER A 54 20.00 16.69 -28.19
C SER A 54 20.58 15.96 -26.96
N ASP A 55 21.45 16.61 -26.19
CA ASP A 55 21.98 16.09 -24.93
C ASP A 55 21.02 16.39 -23.77
N PRO A 56 20.50 15.36 -23.06
CA PRO A 56 19.61 15.55 -21.92
C PRO A 56 20.30 16.08 -20.65
N THR A 57 21.63 16.12 -20.61
CA THR A 57 22.40 16.52 -19.41
C THR A 57 22.26 18.02 -19.13
N GLY A 58 21.63 18.36 -18.01
CA GLY A 58 21.42 19.76 -17.61
C GLY A 58 20.39 20.51 -18.47
N THR A 59 19.60 19.80 -19.28
CA THR A 59 18.58 20.36 -20.15
C THR A 59 17.19 19.81 -19.79
N VAL A 60 16.14 20.39 -20.38
CA VAL A 60 14.74 19.92 -20.24
C VAL A 60 14.18 19.57 -21.61
N LEU A 61 13.12 18.75 -21.64
CA LEU A 61 12.36 18.50 -22.86
C LEU A 61 11.86 19.83 -23.45
N ALA A 62 11.93 19.97 -24.77
CA ALA A 62 11.60 21.20 -25.50
C ALA A 62 10.94 20.88 -26.85
N GLN A 63 10.37 21.89 -27.51
CA GLN A 63 9.68 21.70 -28.79
C GLN A 63 10.66 21.30 -29.91
N SER A 64 10.33 20.24 -30.65
CA SER A 64 11.08 19.80 -31.84
C SER A 64 10.13 19.55 -33.00
N THR A 65 10.60 19.66 -34.24
CA THR A 65 9.80 19.43 -35.46
C THR A 65 9.62 17.95 -35.79
N GLN A 66 10.44 17.05 -35.23
CA GLN A 66 10.40 15.61 -35.49
C GLN A 66 10.48 14.82 -34.17
N ILE A 67 9.37 14.79 -33.43
CA ILE A 67 9.30 14.23 -32.06
C ILE A 67 8.92 12.74 -32.06
N TYR A 68 8.32 12.25 -33.14
CA TYR A 68 7.95 10.84 -33.30
C TYR A 68 8.74 10.23 -34.44
N GLY A 69 9.30 9.06 -34.21
CA GLY A 69 10.07 8.29 -35.18
C GLY A 69 10.35 6.88 -34.68
N SER A 70 10.86 6.02 -35.56
CA SER A 70 11.31 4.69 -35.14
C SER A 70 12.46 4.81 -34.13
N PRO A 71 12.55 3.92 -33.12
CA PRO A 71 13.62 3.96 -32.13
C PRO A 71 14.98 3.82 -32.81
N ALA A 72 15.83 4.85 -32.70
CA ALA A 72 17.20 4.84 -33.19
C ALA A 72 18.08 5.64 -32.23
N ASN A 73 19.30 5.15 -31.95
CA ASN A 73 20.27 5.81 -31.06
C ASN A 73 19.69 6.26 -29.70
N MET A 74 18.94 5.37 -29.04
CA MET A 74 18.24 5.71 -27.79
C MET A 74 19.23 6.05 -26.67
N VAL A 75 19.04 7.21 -26.05
CA VAL A 75 19.72 7.62 -24.83
C VAL A 75 18.68 7.62 -23.70
N ALA A 76 19.09 7.24 -22.49
CA ALA A 76 18.22 7.33 -21.33
C ALA A 76 17.80 8.80 -21.12
N MET A 77 16.53 9.04 -20.78
CA MET A 77 16.12 10.35 -20.26
C MET A 77 16.90 10.67 -18.98
N ILE A 78 17.10 11.96 -18.71
CA ILE A 78 17.77 12.38 -17.47
C ILE A 78 17.00 11.85 -16.25
N SER A 79 17.74 11.32 -15.28
CA SER A 79 17.15 10.86 -14.02
C SER A 79 16.42 12.02 -13.35
N GLY A 80 15.16 11.82 -12.97
CA GLY A 80 14.32 12.86 -12.38
C GLY A 80 13.23 13.43 -13.29
N THR A 81 13.24 13.15 -14.61
CA THR A 81 12.13 13.60 -15.51
C THR A 81 10.78 13.00 -15.11
N MET A 82 10.79 11.76 -14.63
CA MET A 82 9.66 11.10 -13.98
C MET A 82 10.25 10.26 -12.85
N THR A 83 9.75 10.43 -11.64
CA THR A 83 10.18 9.65 -10.48
C THR A 83 8.99 8.90 -9.88
N ASN A 84 9.26 7.73 -9.34
CA ASN A 84 8.31 7.09 -8.44
C ASN A 84 8.16 7.94 -7.18
N THR A 85 6.91 8.06 -6.72
CA THR A 85 6.58 8.67 -5.43
C THR A 85 6.09 7.57 -4.50
N GLY A 86 6.44 7.69 -3.22
CA GLY A 86 6.13 6.69 -2.19
C GLY A 86 7.37 5.89 -1.78
N GLY A 87 7.56 5.71 -0.48
CA GLY A 87 8.73 5.01 0.08
C GLY A 87 8.53 3.51 0.32
N GLY A 88 7.37 2.96 -0.08
CA GLY A 88 7.02 1.55 0.15
C GLY A 88 6.98 1.16 1.63
N GLN A 89 6.79 2.12 2.54
CA GLN A 89 6.73 1.85 3.98
C GLN A 89 5.31 1.43 4.38
N ALA A 90 5.23 0.47 5.30
CA ALA A 90 3.96 0.07 5.87
C ALA A 90 3.35 1.21 6.69
N HIS A 91 2.02 1.32 6.66
CA HIS A 91 1.27 2.14 7.60
C HIS A 91 0.68 1.29 8.72
N GLU A 92 0.39 1.97 9.83
CA GLU A 92 -0.32 1.40 10.98
C GLU A 92 -1.73 0.94 10.52
N ASN A 93 -2.13 -0.27 10.92
CA ASN A 93 -3.43 -0.86 10.58
C ASN A 93 -4.23 -1.31 11.82
N MET A 94 -3.80 -0.95 13.04
CA MET A 94 -4.55 -1.20 14.25
C MET A 94 -5.43 0.01 14.59
N GLN A 95 -6.72 -0.24 14.69
CA GLN A 95 -7.64 0.71 15.32
C GLN A 95 -7.19 1.07 16.76
N PRO A 96 -7.64 2.20 17.32
CA PRO A 96 -7.40 2.52 18.72
C PRO A 96 -7.78 1.35 19.64
N TYR A 97 -6.88 0.99 20.56
CA TYR A 97 -7.03 -0.19 21.40
C TYR A 97 -6.67 0.07 22.86
N LEU A 98 -7.20 -0.80 23.73
CA LEU A 98 -6.79 -0.92 25.12
C LEU A 98 -6.35 -2.36 25.38
N ALA A 99 -5.16 -2.54 25.94
CA ALA A 99 -4.68 -3.86 26.34
C ALA A 99 -5.45 -4.35 27.58
N VAL A 100 -6.05 -5.53 27.46
CA VAL A 100 -6.78 -6.19 28.55
C VAL A 100 -6.28 -7.62 28.76
N ASN A 101 -6.52 -8.16 29.95
CA ASN A 101 -6.25 -9.56 30.23
C ASN A 101 -7.48 -10.42 29.89
N PHE A 102 -7.28 -11.46 29.08
CA PHE A 102 -8.28 -12.49 28.83
C PHE A 102 -8.08 -13.66 29.79
N CYS A 103 -9.08 -13.93 30.63
CA CYS A 103 -9.06 -15.02 31.60
C CYS A 103 -10.14 -16.05 31.26
N ILE A 104 -9.83 -17.33 31.44
CA ILE A 104 -10.78 -18.45 31.30
C ILE A 104 -10.81 -19.26 32.59
N ALA A 105 -12.00 -19.50 33.13
CA ALA A 105 -12.17 -20.41 34.25
C ALA A 105 -12.03 -21.86 33.76
N LEU A 106 -11.01 -22.57 34.23
CA LEU A 106 -10.78 -23.98 33.89
C LEU A 106 -11.60 -24.93 34.76
N GLN A 107 -12.01 -24.46 35.94
CA GLN A 107 -12.73 -25.23 36.95
C GLN A 107 -13.75 -24.32 37.65
N GLY A 108 -14.94 -24.85 37.93
CA GLY A 108 -16.02 -24.19 38.63
C GLY A 108 -17.19 -25.16 38.82
N LEU A 109 -18.07 -24.90 39.79
CA LEU A 109 -19.32 -25.66 39.93
C LEU A 109 -20.29 -25.19 38.84
N PHE A 110 -20.54 -26.03 37.84
CA PHE A 110 -21.55 -25.78 36.82
C PHE A 110 -22.78 -26.68 37.05
N PRO A 111 -24.00 -26.13 37.08
CA PRO A 111 -24.34 -24.70 37.08
C PRO A 111 -24.04 -24.05 38.45
N SER A 112 -23.58 -22.79 38.46
CA SER A 112 -23.48 -22.02 39.70
C SER A 112 -24.87 -21.76 40.26
N ARG A 113 -25.09 -22.07 41.54
CA ARG A 113 -26.38 -21.87 42.22
C ARG A 113 -26.45 -20.50 42.89
N ASN A 114 -27.64 -19.90 42.71
CA ASN A 114 -28.22 -18.64 43.19
C ASN A 114 -27.75 -17.35 42.51
#